data_AF-A0A0Q4F174-F1
#
_entry.id   AF-A0A0Q4F174-F1
#
_cell.length_a   1.000
_cell.length_b   1.000
_cell.length_c   1.000
_cell.angle_alpha   90.00
_cell.angle_beta   90.00
_cell.angle_gamma   90.00
#
_symmetry.space_group_name_H-M   'P 1'
#
loop_
_entity.id
_entity.type
_entity.pdbx_description
1 polymer ?
#
loop_
_entity_poly.entity_id
_entity_poly.type
_entity_poly.pdbx_seq_one_letter_code
_entity_poly.pdbx_strand_id
1 'polypeptide(L)'
;MKQNMVIVKRSIIKGICAIGCINMGLLYGQTSVQVKNNLDFSRNEVVSIRVSDLKSFLNKNKEADLRIKGGNGNSLPVQWIDYDGDGKNDELLFQANVEAKKTNTYTLFADAKNQVPESRISTYSRLVPERVDDYTWENDKVAFRVYGPKGQKEALAGVKGSTLSSGVDIWLKRTDQPVINKWYKGYLTDPMYYHKDTRGEGYDPYHVGDSRGTGGIGIWVNDKLQVSQNFVTSRTIAEGPLRTVFELTYSPWSDFGVKETKRISLDLGSHFSKFESQFEAQKPVPNYTVGISLHKNEGLTKLNDSNGYYLHWEKIDDAFVGEGLVVDPGIVEKSVAFKSETPDQSNLLIVTKPHKKLTYYAGFAWQKAGEVQTQEDWEKMLQKQAQIIASPLSVKIK
;
A
#
# COMPACT_ATOMS: atom_id res chain seq x y z
N MET A 1 59.18 71.60 -50.96
CA MET A 1 58.46 72.54 -50.07
C MET A 1 57.73 71.75 -49.00
N LYS A 2 57.99 72.14 -47.75
CA LYS A 2 57.16 71.96 -46.54
C LYS A 2 56.76 70.55 -46.11
N GLN A 3 57.59 69.99 -45.23
CA GLN A 3 57.12 69.23 -44.07
C GLN A 3 56.07 70.04 -43.31
N ASN A 4 54.97 69.39 -42.90
CA ASN A 4 54.16 69.85 -41.78
C ASN A 4 53.82 68.66 -40.89
N MET A 5 54.42 68.71 -39.71
CA MET A 5 54.24 67.84 -38.56
C MET A 5 52.90 68.18 -37.90
N VAL A 6 52.00 67.20 -37.79
CA VAL A 6 50.77 67.34 -37.00
C VAL A 6 50.84 66.37 -35.82
N ILE A 7 50.94 66.97 -34.63
CA ILE A 7 50.90 66.33 -33.33
C ILE A 7 49.44 66.05 -32.99
N VAL A 8 49.05 64.77 -32.84
CA VAL A 8 47.75 64.40 -32.28
C VAL A 8 47.95 63.96 -30.83
N LYS A 9 47.44 64.78 -29.91
CA LYS A 9 47.41 64.52 -28.47
C LYS A 9 46.49 63.32 -28.17
N ARG A 10 47.01 62.34 -27.42
CA ARG A 10 46.22 61.26 -26.80
C ARG A 10 45.21 61.85 -25.82
N SER A 11 43.92 61.61 -26.04
CA SER A 11 42.88 61.80 -25.04
C SER A 11 42.61 60.46 -24.36
N ILE A 12 42.91 60.37 -23.07
CA ILE A 12 42.66 59.19 -22.24
C ILE A 12 41.20 59.27 -21.77
N ILE A 13 40.30 58.51 -22.42
CA ILE A 13 38.96 58.26 -21.91
C ILE A 13 39.10 57.17 -20.83
N LYS A 14 38.96 57.57 -19.57
CA LYS A 14 38.79 56.63 -18.45
C LYS A 14 37.39 56.01 -18.56
N GLY A 15 37.31 54.85 -19.21
CA GLY A 15 36.13 53.99 -19.12
C GLY A 15 36.05 53.36 -17.74
N ILE A 16 35.06 53.77 -16.94
CA ILE A 16 34.68 53.08 -15.72
C ILE A 16 33.96 51.80 -16.15
N CYS A 17 34.67 50.67 -16.13
CA CYS A 17 34.03 49.36 -16.17
C CYS A 17 33.27 49.17 -14.86
N ALA A 18 31.96 49.38 -14.88
CA ALA A 18 31.08 48.86 -13.86
C ALA A 18 31.13 47.33 -13.93
N ILE A 19 31.95 46.72 -13.09
CA ILE A 19 31.89 45.28 -12.81
C ILE A 19 30.56 45.09 -12.08
N GLY A 20 29.51 44.81 -12.86
CA GLY A 20 28.27 44.28 -12.32
C GLY A 20 28.62 43.00 -11.58
N CYS A 21 28.51 43.03 -10.26
CA CYS A 21 28.52 41.83 -9.45
C CYS A 21 27.33 40.98 -9.91
N ILE A 22 27.59 40.07 -10.85
CA ILE A 22 26.73 38.92 -11.07
C ILE A 22 26.75 38.21 -9.73
N ASN A 23 25.64 38.33 -9.01
CA ASN A 23 25.37 37.53 -7.84
C ASN A 23 25.24 36.08 -8.36
N MET A 24 26.38 35.40 -8.51
CA MET A 24 26.43 33.95 -8.64
C MET A 24 25.88 33.44 -7.32
N GLY A 25 24.56 33.35 -7.23
CA GLY A 25 23.92 32.49 -6.26
C GLY A 25 24.62 31.15 -6.39
N LEU A 26 25.30 30.76 -5.32
CA LEU A 26 25.87 29.42 -5.18
C LEU A 26 24.77 28.45 -5.57
N LEU A 27 24.90 27.84 -6.76
CA LEU A 27 24.20 26.62 -7.11
C LEU A 27 24.77 25.56 -6.18
N TYR A 28 24.29 25.54 -4.94
CA TYR A 28 24.39 24.36 -4.10
C TYR A 28 23.88 23.21 -4.93
N GLY A 29 24.74 22.22 -5.19
CA GLY A 29 24.39 21.07 -6.01
C GLY A 29 23.07 20.49 -5.53
N GLN A 30 22.01 20.70 -6.31
CA GLN A 30 20.69 20.22 -5.97
C GLN A 30 20.73 18.70 -6.09
N THR A 31 20.51 18.01 -4.98
CA THR A 31 20.27 16.57 -5.01
C THR A 31 18.97 16.34 -5.77
N SER A 32 19.01 15.46 -6.78
CA SER A 32 17.80 15.13 -7.53
C SER A 32 17.52 13.64 -7.47
N VAL A 33 16.23 13.29 -7.53
CA VAL A 33 15.75 11.91 -7.59
C VAL A 33 15.18 11.70 -8.98
N GLN A 34 15.76 10.77 -9.73
CA GLN A 34 15.20 10.31 -10.99
C GLN A 34 14.35 9.08 -10.73
N VAL A 35 13.09 9.13 -11.16
CA VAL A 35 12.13 8.03 -11.07
C VAL A 35 11.77 7.60 -12.48
N LYS A 36 12.11 6.36 -12.84
CA LYS A 36 11.90 5.81 -14.18
C LYS A 36 10.81 4.75 -14.18
N ASN A 37 9.87 4.91 -15.10
CA ASN A 37 8.86 3.93 -15.43
C ASN A 37 9.29 3.14 -16.68
N ASN A 38 9.44 1.82 -16.53
CA ASN A 38 9.76 0.93 -17.65
C ASN A 38 8.52 0.33 -18.31
N LEU A 39 7.32 0.58 -17.80
CA LEU A 39 6.05 0.07 -18.35
C LEU A 39 5.46 1.05 -19.36
N ASP A 40 4.56 0.56 -20.20
CA ASP A 40 3.91 1.28 -21.31
C ASP A 40 2.63 2.01 -20.91
N PHE A 41 2.34 2.10 -19.61
CA PHE A 41 1.26 2.91 -19.04
C PHE A 41 1.79 3.85 -17.96
N SER A 42 1.10 4.97 -17.76
CA SER A 42 1.42 5.94 -16.70
C SER A 42 1.17 5.36 -15.32
N ARG A 43 2.02 5.74 -14.37
CA ARG A 43 1.98 5.33 -12.97
C ARG A 43 1.88 6.55 -12.07
N ASN A 44 1.01 6.44 -11.07
CA ASN A 44 0.90 7.38 -9.97
C ASN A 44 0.99 6.54 -8.69
N GLU A 45 2.16 6.49 -8.07
CA GLU A 45 2.41 5.61 -6.93
C GLU A 45 3.34 6.23 -5.90
N VAL A 46 3.28 5.70 -4.68
CA VAL A 46 4.18 6.07 -3.60
C VAL A 46 5.56 5.47 -3.87
N VAL A 47 6.57 6.32 -3.93
CA VAL A 47 7.97 5.93 -4.12
C VAL A 47 8.71 6.04 -2.79
N SER A 48 9.51 5.03 -2.46
CA SER A 48 10.42 5.07 -1.32
C SER A 48 11.86 5.38 -1.74
N ILE A 49 12.55 6.14 -0.90
CA ILE A 49 13.99 6.36 -0.94
C ILE A 49 14.56 5.92 0.40
N ARG A 50 15.52 4.99 0.39
CA ARG A 50 16.21 4.59 1.62
C ARG A 50 17.04 5.75 2.16
N VAL A 51 17.03 5.95 3.47
CA VAL A 51 17.84 6.97 4.14
C VAL A 51 19.34 6.80 3.85
N SER A 52 19.79 5.57 3.65
CA SER A 52 21.17 5.28 3.21
C SER A 52 21.55 5.95 1.89
N ASP A 53 20.58 6.18 1.00
CA ASP A 53 20.77 6.79 -0.31
C ASP A 53 20.68 8.33 -0.23
N LEU A 54 20.20 8.88 0.91
CA LEU A 54 20.10 10.32 1.20
C LEU A 54 21.28 10.90 1.98
N LYS A 55 22.31 10.09 2.29
CA LYS A 55 23.47 10.50 3.13
C LYS A 55 24.10 11.82 2.71
N SER A 56 24.27 12.06 1.41
CA SER A 56 24.90 13.29 0.89
C SER A 56 24.09 14.55 1.23
N PHE A 57 22.77 14.44 1.26
CA PHE A 57 21.85 15.51 1.63
C PHE A 57 21.78 15.67 3.15
N LEU A 58 21.59 14.57 3.88
CA LEU A 58 21.39 14.57 5.34
C LEU A 58 22.66 14.90 6.14
N ASN A 59 23.85 14.71 5.57
CA ASN A 59 25.10 15.18 6.18
C ASN A 59 25.19 16.72 6.25
N LYS A 60 24.36 17.44 5.49
CA LYS A 60 24.39 18.90 5.39
C LYS A 60 23.11 19.57 5.88
N ASN A 61 22.01 18.83 5.97
CA ASN A 61 20.67 19.34 6.23
C ASN A 61 19.93 18.40 7.18
N LYS A 62 18.93 18.90 7.91
CA LYS A 62 18.10 18.08 8.80
C LYS A 62 16.98 17.38 8.02
N GLU A 63 16.54 16.21 8.48
CA GLU A 63 15.38 15.50 7.92
C GLU A 63 14.11 16.36 7.93
N ALA A 64 13.87 17.09 9.03
CA ALA A 64 12.72 17.98 9.19
C ALA A 64 12.68 19.13 8.15
N ASP A 65 13.83 19.50 7.59
CA ASP A 65 13.95 20.57 6.60
C ASP A 65 13.84 20.03 5.17
N LEU A 66 13.85 18.70 4.96
CA LEU A 66 13.82 18.11 3.63
C LEU A 66 12.47 18.37 2.97
N ARG A 67 12.51 18.92 1.75
CA ARG A 67 11.37 19.04 0.85
C ARG A 67 11.68 18.39 -0.49
N ILE A 68 10.63 17.90 -1.14
CA ILE A 68 10.67 17.38 -2.51
C ILE A 68 9.73 18.21 -3.36
N LYS A 69 10.17 18.63 -4.54
CA LYS A 69 9.30 19.23 -5.57
C LYS A 69 9.34 18.44 -6.87
N GLY A 70 8.19 18.38 -7.53
CA GLY A 70 8.05 17.80 -8.87
C GLY A 70 8.38 18.81 -9.98
N GLY A 71 8.19 18.38 -11.24
CA GLY A 71 8.42 19.22 -12.42
C GLY A 71 7.50 20.44 -12.53
N ASN A 72 6.36 20.44 -11.84
CA ASN A 72 5.45 21.59 -11.75
C ASN A 72 5.93 22.69 -10.77
N GLY A 73 7.03 22.44 -10.03
CA GLY A 73 7.61 23.38 -9.08
C GLY A 73 6.97 23.38 -7.68
N ASN A 74 5.84 22.69 -7.48
CA ASN A 74 5.19 22.61 -6.18
C ASN A 74 5.88 21.58 -5.28
N SER A 75 6.00 21.92 -3.99
CA SER A 75 6.39 20.96 -2.96
C SER A 75 5.36 19.84 -2.85
N LEU A 76 5.83 18.62 -2.61
CA LEU A 76 5.00 17.43 -2.43
C LEU A 76 4.91 17.08 -0.93
N PRO A 77 3.79 16.48 -0.49
CA PRO A 77 3.76 15.76 0.77
C PRO A 77 4.87 14.71 0.79
N VAL A 78 5.51 14.57 1.95
CA VAL A 78 6.50 13.54 2.22
C VAL A 78 6.15 12.81 3.51
N GLN A 79 6.59 11.58 3.64
CA GLN A 79 6.39 10.80 4.86
C GLN A 79 7.67 10.02 5.16
N TRP A 80 8.16 10.13 6.39
CA TRP A 80 9.25 9.31 6.88
C TRP A 80 8.71 8.05 7.56
N ILE A 81 9.40 6.92 7.41
CA ILE A 81 9.04 5.66 8.06
C ILE A 81 10.26 5.12 8.81
N ASP A 82 10.04 4.77 10.07
CA ASP A 82 10.93 3.99 10.93
C ASP A 82 10.30 2.59 11.09
N TYR A 83 10.86 1.59 10.40
CA TYR A 83 10.30 0.24 10.34
C TYR A 83 10.64 -0.62 11.55
N ASP A 84 11.76 -0.34 12.24
CA ASP A 84 12.22 -1.13 13.38
C ASP A 84 11.90 -0.48 14.73
N GLY A 85 11.59 0.82 14.74
CA GLY A 85 11.24 1.63 15.90
C GLY A 85 12.45 2.05 16.72
N ASP A 86 13.64 2.13 16.14
CA ASP A 86 14.85 2.57 16.83
C ASP A 86 14.94 4.11 16.99
N GLY A 87 13.94 4.83 16.49
CA GLY A 87 13.85 6.28 16.52
C GLY A 87 14.58 6.96 15.36
N LYS A 88 15.11 6.21 14.39
CA LYS A 88 15.71 6.71 13.15
C LYS A 88 14.87 6.23 11.97
N ASN A 89 14.61 7.14 11.04
CA ASN A 89 13.87 6.78 9.84
C ASN A 89 14.72 5.89 8.93
N ASP A 90 14.09 4.91 8.30
CA ASP A 90 14.65 4.00 7.31
C ASP A 90 14.41 4.47 5.88
N GLU A 91 13.22 5.04 5.64
CA GLU A 91 12.78 5.44 4.31
C GLU A 91 12.05 6.80 4.32
N LEU A 92 12.22 7.53 3.22
CA LEU A 92 11.45 8.70 2.84
C LEU A 92 10.51 8.35 1.70
N LEU A 93 9.24 8.68 1.84
CA LEU A 93 8.20 8.48 0.84
C LEU A 93 7.76 9.80 0.20
N PHE A 94 7.41 9.73 -1.08
CA PHE A 94 6.69 10.78 -1.79
C PHE A 94 5.85 10.18 -2.93
N GLN A 95 4.80 10.88 -3.37
CA GLN A 95 3.99 10.45 -4.51
C GLN A 95 4.69 10.81 -5.83
N ALA A 96 4.97 9.81 -6.67
CA ALA A 96 5.51 10.02 -8.01
C ALA A 96 4.45 9.78 -9.08
N ASN A 97 4.34 10.74 -10.01
CA ASN A 97 3.60 10.58 -11.26
C ASN A 97 4.62 10.45 -12.38
N VAL A 98 4.63 9.32 -13.09
CA VAL A 98 5.58 9.02 -14.16
C VAL A 98 4.84 8.43 -15.35
N GLU A 99 4.92 9.11 -16.49
CA GLU A 99 4.33 8.65 -17.75
C GLU A 99 4.95 7.33 -18.24
N ALA A 100 4.23 6.65 -19.14
CA ALA A 100 4.69 5.45 -19.82
C ALA A 100 6.11 5.62 -20.41
N LYS A 101 7.02 4.69 -20.10
CA LYS A 101 8.41 4.67 -20.61
C LYS A 101 9.22 5.95 -20.36
N LYS A 102 8.80 6.82 -19.42
CA LYS A 102 9.49 8.08 -19.10
C LYS A 102 10.31 7.99 -17.81
N THR A 103 11.14 9.02 -17.62
CA THR A 103 11.84 9.30 -16.37
C THR A 103 11.48 10.70 -15.92
N ASN A 104 10.95 10.84 -14.72
CA ASN A 104 10.68 12.14 -14.11
C ASN A 104 11.76 12.45 -13.08
N THR A 105 12.12 13.74 -12.98
CA THR A 105 13.13 14.22 -12.04
C THR A 105 12.44 15.05 -10.97
N TYR A 106 12.75 14.75 -9.71
CA TYR A 106 12.29 15.45 -8.52
C TYR A 106 13.48 16.11 -7.85
N THR A 107 13.31 17.31 -7.31
CA THR A 107 14.39 18.04 -6.64
C THR A 107 14.25 17.94 -5.14
N LEU A 108 15.33 17.56 -4.46
CA LEU A 108 15.46 17.61 -3.00
C LEU A 108 16.12 18.93 -2.61
N PHE A 109 15.55 19.60 -1.63
CA PHE A 109 16.07 20.86 -1.11
C PHE A 109 15.74 21.00 0.37
N ALA A 110 16.53 21.80 1.09
CA ALA A 110 16.25 22.12 2.48
C ALA A 110 15.42 23.41 2.56
N ASP A 111 14.35 23.38 3.33
CA ASP A 111 13.48 24.51 3.61
C ASP A 111 12.94 24.42 5.05
N ALA A 112 13.64 25.12 5.95
CA ALA A 112 13.26 25.22 7.35
C ALA A 112 12.11 26.22 7.60
N LYS A 113 11.72 27.02 6.59
CA LYS A 113 10.73 28.10 6.75
C LYS A 113 9.32 27.64 6.41
N ASN A 114 9.18 26.85 5.35
CA ASN A 114 7.87 26.39 4.89
C ASN A 114 7.59 24.97 5.39
N GLN A 115 6.36 24.74 5.85
CA GLN A 115 5.93 23.40 6.29
C GLN A 115 5.81 22.44 5.10
N VAL A 116 5.87 21.14 5.38
CA VAL A 116 5.53 20.11 4.39
C VAL A 116 4.05 20.30 4.02
N PRO A 117 3.71 20.29 2.72
CA PRO A 117 2.30 20.40 2.32
C PRO A 117 1.45 19.28 2.92
N GLU A 118 0.31 19.65 3.49
CA GLU A 118 -0.67 18.67 3.97
C GLU A 118 -1.33 17.95 2.79
N SER A 119 -1.69 16.69 3.00
CA SER A 119 -2.48 15.91 2.04
C SER A 119 -3.94 15.91 2.45
N ARG A 120 -4.85 16.21 1.51
CA ARG A 120 -6.30 16.14 1.74
C ARG A 120 -6.79 14.70 1.96
N ILE A 121 -6.12 13.74 1.34
CA ILE A 121 -6.40 12.31 1.45
C ILE A 121 -5.23 11.63 2.16
N SER A 122 -5.50 10.55 2.88
CA SER A 122 -4.50 9.88 3.70
C SER A 122 -4.73 8.38 3.71
N THR A 123 -3.67 7.64 3.99
CA THR A 123 -3.77 6.28 4.52
C THR A 123 -3.94 6.33 6.03
N TYR A 124 -4.62 5.33 6.60
CA TYR A 124 -4.87 5.27 8.04
C TYR A 124 -4.96 3.82 8.50
N SER A 125 -4.49 3.52 9.70
CA SER A 125 -4.76 2.22 10.33
C SER A 125 -4.74 2.33 11.84
N ARG A 126 -5.49 1.46 12.53
CA ARG A 126 -5.46 1.38 13.98
C ARG A 126 -5.97 0.05 14.52
N LEU A 127 -5.57 -0.22 15.76
CA LEU A 127 -6.29 -1.15 16.64
C LEU A 127 -7.62 -0.51 17.07
N VAL A 128 -8.63 -1.35 17.23
CA VAL A 128 -10.01 -0.96 17.57
C VAL A 128 -10.47 -1.69 18.83
N PRO A 129 -10.02 -1.28 20.03
CA PRO A 129 -10.40 -1.94 21.28
C PRO A 129 -11.92 -1.95 21.54
N GLU A 130 -12.61 -0.91 21.05
CA GLU A 130 -14.06 -0.81 21.18
C GLU A 130 -14.82 -1.83 20.32
N ARG A 131 -14.18 -2.41 19.30
CA ARG A 131 -14.68 -3.52 18.50
C ARG A 131 -13.78 -4.73 18.72
N VAL A 132 -13.78 -5.23 19.95
CA VAL A 132 -13.17 -6.52 20.36
C VAL A 132 -11.71 -6.71 19.90
N ASP A 133 -10.96 -5.62 19.90
CA ASP A 133 -9.56 -5.53 19.49
C ASP A 133 -9.31 -5.82 18.00
N ASP A 134 -10.29 -5.61 17.11
CA ASP A 134 -10.07 -5.70 15.67
C ASP A 134 -8.96 -4.73 15.20
N TYR A 135 -8.30 -5.04 14.08
CA TYR A 135 -7.37 -4.12 13.44
C TYR A 135 -7.90 -3.71 12.07
N THR A 136 -7.89 -2.41 11.77
CA THR A 136 -8.46 -1.86 10.54
C THR A 136 -7.50 -0.92 9.85
N TRP A 137 -7.59 -0.86 8.52
CA TRP A 137 -6.78 0.05 7.72
C TRP A 137 -7.49 0.47 6.44
N GLU A 138 -7.17 1.66 5.94
CA GLU A 138 -7.82 2.25 4.77
C GLU A 138 -6.93 3.24 4.02
N ASN A 139 -7.35 3.59 2.82
CA ASN A 139 -6.92 4.76 2.06
C ASN A 139 -8.12 5.40 1.33
N ASP A 140 -7.85 6.20 0.32
CA ASP A 140 -8.85 6.86 -0.52
C ASP A 140 -9.65 5.92 -1.44
N LYS A 141 -9.29 4.63 -1.51
CA LYS A 141 -9.91 3.62 -2.40
C LYS A 141 -10.64 2.53 -1.64
N VAL A 142 -10.02 1.99 -0.61
CA VAL A 142 -10.40 0.72 0.03
C VAL A 142 -10.22 0.79 1.54
N ALA A 143 -10.96 -0.05 2.26
CA ALA A 143 -10.80 -0.28 3.69
C ALA A 143 -10.93 -1.76 4.01
N PHE A 144 -10.27 -2.19 5.09
CA PHE A 144 -10.17 -3.58 5.49
C PHE A 144 -10.23 -3.74 7.01
N ARG A 145 -10.53 -4.96 7.43
CA ARG A 145 -10.52 -5.38 8.83
C ARG A 145 -9.93 -6.79 8.98
N VAL A 146 -9.27 -7.03 10.11
CA VAL A 146 -8.96 -8.37 10.63
C VAL A 146 -9.27 -8.44 12.13
N TYR A 147 -9.50 -9.65 12.63
CA TYR A 147 -10.13 -9.85 13.93
C TYR A 147 -9.12 -10.01 15.08
N GLY A 148 -9.48 -9.46 16.23
CA GLY A 148 -8.60 -9.31 17.40
C GLY A 148 -8.67 -10.38 18.47
N PRO A 149 -7.76 -10.34 19.46
CA PRO A 149 -7.65 -11.32 20.55
C PRO A 149 -8.87 -11.34 21.48
N LYS A 150 -9.49 -10.19 21.78
CA LYS A 150 -10.73 -10.17 22.56
C LYS A 150 -11.88 -10.81 21.78
N GLY A 151 -11.99 -10.56 20.47
CA GLY A 151 -12.98 -11.21 19.61
C GLY A 151 -12.83 -12.73 19.59
N GLN A 152 -11.59 -13.23 19.53
CA GLN A 152 -11.30 -14.66 19.64
C GLN A 152 -11.71 -15.23 21.00
N LYS A 153 -11.38 -14.55 22.11
CA LYS A 153 -11.76 -15.00 23.45
C LYS A 153 -13.28 -15.13 23.57
N GLU A 154 -14.01 -14.13 23.09
CA GLU A 154 -15.47 -14.13 23.12
C GLU A 154 -16.07 -15.24 22.23
N ALA A 155 -15.53 -15.44 21.02
CA ALA A 155 -15.98 -16.50 20.12
C ALA A 155 -15.77 -17.89 20.72
N LEU A 156 -14.61 -18.14 21.34
CA LEU A 156 -14.32 -19.40 22.06
C LEU A 156 -15.22 -19.62 23.28
N ALA A 157 -15.75 -18.55 23.87
CA ALA A 157 -16.74 -18.62 24.94
C ALA A 157 -18.20 -18.74 24.44
N GLY A 158 -18.41 -18.81 23.12
CA GLY A 158 -19.74 -18.92 22.52
C GLY A 158 -20.55 -17.62 22.54
N VAL A 159 -19.90 -16.46 22.70
CA VAL A 159 -20.58 -15.17 22.63
C VAL A 159 -21.09 -14.95 21.20
N LYS A 160 -22.40 -14.75 21.07
CA LYS A 160 -23.05 -14.56 19.78
C LYS A 160 -22.55 -13.28 19.10
N GLY A 161 -22.11 -13.39 17.86
CA GLY A 161 -21.64 -12.27 17.03
C GLY A 161 -20.14 -11.98 17.12
N SER A 162 -19.40 -12.73 17.93
CA SER A 162 -17.93 -12.66 17.95
C SER A 162 -17.36 -13.54 16.84
N THR A 163 -16.29 -13.07 16.19
CA THR A 163 -15.69 -13.71 15.02
C THR A 163 -14.38 -14.39 15.38
N LEU A 164 -14.27 -15.67 15.02
CA LEU A 164 -13.03 -16.45 15.07
C LEU A 164 -12.56 -16.69 13.64
N SER A 165 -11.67 -15.84 13.14
CA SER A 165 -11.17 -15.93 11.77
C SER A 165 -9.83 -15.23 11.59
N SER A 166 -9.04 -15.73 10.65
CA SER A 166 -7.84 -15.08 10.11
C SER A 166 -8.01 -14.67 8.65
N GLY A 167 -9.26 -14.68 8.15
CA GLY A 167 -9.57 -14.07 6.86
C GLY A 167 -9.49 -12.55 6.91
N VAL A 168 -9.37 -11.94 5.73
CA VAL A 168 -9.31 -10.49 5.56
C VAL A 168 -10.68 -9.98 5.13
N ASP A 169 -11.23 -9.07 5.91
CA ASP A 169 -12.53 -8.46 5.68
C ASP A 169 -12.39 -7.18 4.84
N ILE A 170 -13.32 -6.95 3.91
CA ILE A 170 -13.31 -5.78 3.02
C ILE A 170 -14.52 -4.88 3.27
N TRP A 171 -14.26 -3.59 3.35
CA TRP A 171 -15.28 -2.57 3.55
C TRP A 171 -15.46 -1.77 2.27
N LEU A 172 -16.66 -1.85 1.68
CA LEU A 172 -16.94 -1.20 0.41
C LEU A 172 -17.01 0.31 0.61
N LYS A 173 -16.10 1.05 -0.02
CA LYS A 173 -16.03 2.51 0.04
C LYS A 173 -16.41 3.13 -1.30
N ARG A 174 -17.03 4.31 -1.26
CA ARG A 174 -17.22 5.21 -2.41
C ARG A 174 -16.93 6.67 -2.09
N THR A 175 -16.08 6.88 -1.08
CA THR A 175 -15.56 8.18 -0.66
C THR A 175 -14.03 8.10 -0.57
N ASP A 176 -13.36 9.21 -0.89
CA ASP A 176 -11.91 9.34 -0.76
C ASP A 176 -11.47 9.75 0.67
N GLN A 177 -12.44 10.05 1.54
CA GLN A 177 -12.18 10.44 2.92
C GLN A 177 -11.97 9.20 3.82
N PRO A 178 -11.16 9.31 4.90
CA PRO A 178 -11.10 8.28 5.93
C PRO A 178 -12.45 8.07 6.61
N VAL A 179 -12.87 6.81 6.74
CA VAL A 179 -14.16 6.42 7.34
C VAL A 179 -14.02 5.64 8.64
N ILE A 180 -12.88 5.00 8.93
CA ILE A 180 -12.70 4.08 10.05
C ILE A 180 -13.12 4.70 11.38
N ASN A 181 -12.59 5.89 11.71
CA ASN A 181 -12.89 6.54 12.97
C ASN A 181 -14.36 6.99 13.05
N LYS A 182 -14.92 7.47 11.95
CA LYS A 182 -16.31 7.89 11.87
C LYS A 182 -17.26 6.70 12.06
N TRP A 183 -16.99 5.60 11.36
CA TRP A 183 -17.81 4.39 11.38
C TRP A 183 -17.78 3.73 12.75
N TYR A 184 -16.60 3.57 13.36
CA TYR A 184 -16.51 3.01 14.71
C TYR A 184 -17.11 3.90 15.79
N LYS A 185 -16.95 5.23 15.68
CA LYS A 185 -17.66 6.15 16.58
C LYS A 185 -19.18 5.99 16.49
N GLY A 186 -19.71 5.83 15.27
CA GLY A 186 -21.13 5.57 15.06
C GLY A 186 -21.59 4.20 15.58
N TYR A 187 -20.75 3.17 15.44
CA TYR A 187 -21.01 1.82 15.95
C TYR A 187 -21.28 1.78 17.46
N LEU A 188 -20.63 2.65 18.23
CA LEU A 188 -20.88 2.78 19.68
C LEU A 188 -22.33 3.18 20.01
N THR A 189 -23.04 3.77 19.05
CA THR A 189 -24.44 4.20 19.22
C THR A 189 -25.43 3.29 18.50
N ASP A 190 -25.05 2.74 17.35
CA ASP A 190 -25.86 1.84 16.53
C ASP A 190 -24.95 0.77 15.93
N PRO A 191 -25.06 -0.51 16.34
CA PRO A 191 -24.27 -1.59 15.76
C PRO A 191 -24.41 -1.71 14.24
N MET A 192 -25.48 -1.17 13.63
CA MET A 192 -25.71 -1.16 12.18
C MET A 192 -25.19 0.10 11.47
N TYR A 193 -24.49 0.99 12.18
CA TYR A 193 -24.12 2.32 11.69
C TYR A 193 -23.39 2.29 10.33
N TYR A 194 -22.53 1.31 10.11
CA TYR A 194 -21.77 1.18 8.87
C TYR A 194 -22.12 -0.08 8.07
N HIS A 195 -23.18 -0.80 8.45
CA HIS A 195 -23.67 -1.98 7.70
C HIS A 195 -24.78 -1.63 6.68
N LYS A 196 -25.00 -0.33 6.43
CA LYS A 196 -25.89 0.18 5.39
C LYS A 196 -25.32 1.46 4.81
N ASP A 197 -25.30 1.56 3.48
CA ASP A 197 -24.81 2.75 2.77
C ASP A 197 -25.87 3.86 2.71
N THR A 198 -26.32 4.33 3.88
CA THR A 198 -27.29 5.42 4.03
C THR A 198 -26.65 6.81 3.98
N ARG A 199 -25.31 6.88 3.93
CA ARG A 199 -24.52 8.13 4.05
C ARG A 199 -23.78 8.51 2.78
N GLY A 200 -23.80 7.66 1.75
CA GLY A 200 -23.07 7.94 0.52
C GLY A 200 -21.57 7.65 0.60
N GLU A 201 -21.10 7.02 1.69
CA GLU A 201 -19.68 6.78 1.94
C GLU A 201 -19.27 5.34 1.62
N GLY A 202 -20.23 4.42 1.59
CA GLY A 202 -19.98 2.98 1.61
C GLY A 202 -20.53 2.30 2.85
N TYR A 203 -20.16 1.03 3.04
CA TYR A 203 -20.62 0.15 4.12
C TYR A 203 -19.81 -1.16 4.18
N ASP A 204 -20.01 -1.94 5.25
CA ASP A 204 -19.50 -3.30 5.47
C ASP A 204 -20.62 -4.34 5.24
N PRO A 205 -20.77 -4.92 4.03
CA PRO A 205 -21.66 -6.07 3.79
C PRO A 205 -20.97 -7.43 3.86
N TYR A 206 -19.64 -7.45 4.03
CA TYR A 206 -18.83 -8.60 3.70
C TYR A 206 -18.87 -9.65 4.82
N HIS A 207 -19.12 -10.91 4.48
CA HIS A 207 -19.19 -12.00 5.46
C HIS A 207 -17.99 -12.92 5.28
N VAL A 208 -16.97 -12.74 6.12
CA VAL A 208 -15.77 -13.57 6.09
C VAL A 208 -16.05 -14.98 6.62
N GLY A 209 -16.67 -15.10 7.80
CA GLY A 209 -16.84 -16.40 8.47
C GLY A 209 -15.53 -17.19 8.59
N ASP A 210 -15.58 -18.48 8.30
CA ASP A 210 -14.41 -19.39 8.28
C ASP A 210 -13.57 -19.30 6.99
N SER A 211 -13.99 -18.49 6.01
CA SER A 211 -13.29 -18.31 4.74
C SER A 211 -11.95 -17.60 4.91
N ARG A 212 -11.23 -17.39 3.81
CA ARG A 212 -10.03 -16.55 3.79
C ARG A 212 -10.34 -15.07 3.58
N GLY A 213 -11.59 -14.68 3.38
CA GLY A 213 -11.93 -13.32 2.94
C GLY A 213 -11.06 -12.91 1.75
N THR A 214 -10.58 -11.68 1.67
CA THR A 214 -9.70 -11.21 0.60
C THR A 214 -8.21 -11.29 0.99
N GLY A 215 -7.65 -12.49 1.05
CA GLY A 215 -6.20 -12.70 1.24
C GLY A 215 -5.76 -13.34 2.55
N GLY A 216 -6.65 -14.01 3.28
CA GLY A 216 -6.27 -14.86 4.41
C GLY A 216 -5.34 -16.00 4.00
N ILE A 217 -4.48 -16.43 4.94
CA ILE A 217 -3.50 -17.51 4.72
C ILE A 217 -3.96 -18.81 5.40
N GLY A 218 -3.52 -19.93 4.87
CA GLY A 218 -3.53 -21.24 5.51
C GLY A 218 -2.46 -22.18 4.93
N ILE A 219 -2.54 -23.45 5.30
CA ILE A 219 -1.75 -24.55 4.72
C ILE A 219 -2.73 -25.57 4.16
N TRP A 220 -2.61 -25.87 2.88
CA TRP A 220 -3.49 -26.79 2.17
C TRP A 220 -2.95 -28.22 2.21
N VAL A 221 -3.66 -29.14 2.88
CA VAL A 221 -3.26 -30.55 3.00
C VAL A 221 -4.50 -31.44 2.90
N ASN A 222 -4.47 -32.45 2.01
CA ASN A 222 -5.53 -33.44 1.85
C ASN A 222 -6.93 -32.80 1.72
N ASP A 223 -7.02 -31.80 0.85
CA ASP A 223 -8.23 -31.01 0.59
C ASP A 223 -8.84 -30.30 1.80
N LYS A 224 -8.00 -30.05 2.82
CA LYS A 224 -8.36 -29.27 4.01
C LYS A 224 -7.40 -28.10 4.18
N LEU A 225 -7.95 -26.92 4.41
CA LEU A 225 -7.19 -25.73 4.77
C LEU A 225 -7.00 -25.68 6.29
N GLN A 226 -5.74 -25.73 6.73
CA GLN A 226 -5.38 -25.47 8.13
C GLN A 226 -5.10 -23.98 8.27
N VAL A 227 -5.70 -23.32 9.26
CA VAL A 227 -5.70 -21.86 9.38
C VAL A 227 -5.37 -21.43 10.81
N SER A 228 -4.82 -20.24 10.97
CA SER A 228 -4.68 -19.59 12.26
C SER A 228 -6.04 -19.11 12.79
N GLN A 229 -6.09 -18.83 14.09
CA GLN A 229 -7.16 -18.04 14.71
C GLN A 229 -6.87 -16.54 14.50
N ASN A 230 -7.51 -15.67 15.28
CA ASN A 230 -7.27 -14.22 15.26
C ASN A 230 -5.80 -13.89 15.60
N PHE A 231 -5.38 -12.66 15.29
CA PHE A 231 -4.04 -12.22 15.70
C PHE A 231 -3.95 -12.07 17.23
N VAL A 232 -2.74 -12.19 17.78
CA VAL A 232 -2.50 -12.08 19.23
C VAL A 232 -1.89 -10.74 19.64
N THR A 233 -1.05 -10.15 18.79
CA THR A 233 -0.51 -8.80 19.01
C THR A 233 -0.53 -8.00 17.72
N SER A 234 -0.65 -6.68 17.87
CA SER A 234 -0.53 -5.73 16.77
C SER A 234 0.47 -4.63 17.13
N ARG A 235 1.21 -4.15 16.13
CA ARG A 235 2.09 -2.98 16.24
C ARG A 235 1.87 -2.08 15.04
N THR A 236 1.37 -0.87 15.26
CA THR A 236 1.37 0.18 14.24
C THR A 236 2.81 0.66 14.04
N ILE A 237 3.26 0.68 12.79
CA ILE A 237 4.61 1.14 12.40
C ILE A 237 4.52 2.56 11.84
N ALA A 238 3.59 2.79 10.92
CA ALA A 238 3.37 4.09 10.32
C ALA A 238 1.89 4.33 10.03
N GLU A 239 1.46 5.56 10.28
CA GLU A 239 0.22 6.15 9.76
C GLU A 239 0.60 7.20 8.71
N GLY A 240 -0.35 7.59 7.85
CA GLY A 240 -0.11 8.32 6.61
C GLY A 240 0.62 9.69 6.71
N PRO A 241 0.67 10.46 5.61
CA PRO A 241 -0.39 10.49 4.61
C PRO A 241 -0.26 9.51 3.43
N LEU A 242 0.95 9.00 3.13
CA LEU A 242 1.21 8.28 1.89
C LEU A 242 1.11 6.76 2.04
N ARG A 243 1.51 6.21 3.19
CA ARG A 243 1.50 4.78 3.47
C ARG A 243 1.14 4.52 4.93
N THR A 244 0.29 3.55 5.18
CA THR A 244 0.17 2.97 6.52
C THR A 244 0.85 1.61 6.54
N VAL A 245 1.52 1.30 7.64
CA VAL A 245 2.21 0.02 7.86
C VAL A 245 1.94 -0.44 9.27
N PHE A 246 1.66 -1.72 9.43
CA PHE A 246 1.52 -2.35 10.73
C PHE A 246 1.92 -3.83 10.67
N GLU A 247 2.13 -4.40 11.84
CA GLU A 247 2.45 -5.81 12.02
C GLU A 247 1.45 -6.49 12.94
N LEU A 248 1.14 -7.73 12.60
CA LEU A 248 0.34 -8.64 13.40
C LEU A 248 1.15 -9.90 13.67
N THR A 249 0.99 -10.48 14.85
CA THR A 249 1.54 -11.81 15.16
C THR A 249 0.42 -12.79 15.45
N TYR A 250 0.68 -14.07 15.20
CA TYR A 250 -0.28 -15.15 15.43
C TYR A 250 0.33 -16.24 16.32
N SER A 251 -0.50 -16.82 17.19
CA SER A 251 -0.14 -18.04 17.95
C SER A 251 0.25 -19.18 17.02
N PRO A 252 1.11 -20.13 17.45
CA PRO A 252 1.38 -21.34 16.67
C PRO A 252 0.10 -22.04 16.21
N TRP A 253 0.00 -22.35 14.93
CA TRP A 253 -1.16 -22.99 14.31
C TRP A 253 -0.73 -24.13 13.36
N SER A 254 -1.70 -24.88 12.85
CA SER A 254 -1.51 -26.10 12.01
C SER A 254 -0.79 -27.27 12.70
N ASP A 255 -0.78 -28.42 12.04
CA ASP A 255 -0.04 -29.62 12.47
C ASP A 255 1.49 -29.44 12.41
N PHE A 256 1.95 -28.35 11.79
CA PHE A 256 3.36 -27.99 11.59
C PHE A 256 3.88 -26.97 12.62
N GLY A 257 3.01 -26.46 13.50
CA GLY A 257 3.37 -25.51 14.56
C GLY A 257 3.91 -24.18 14.02
N VAL A 258 3.27 -23.66 12.97
CA VAL A 258 3.67 -22.43 12.29
C VAL A 258 3.37 -21.22 13.15
N LYS A 259 4.38 -20.39 13.41
CA LYS A 259 4.26 -19.02 13.88
C LYS A 259 4.35 -18.08 12.69
N GLU A 260 3.58 -17.01 12.73
CA GLU A 260 3.50 -16.01 11.67
C GLU A 260 3.61 -14.61 12.24
N THR A 261 4.51 -13.82 11.66
CA THR A 261 4.49 -12.35 11.75
C THR A 261 4.12 -11.80 10.40
N LYS A 262 3.01 -11.07 10.34
CA LYS A 262 2.43 -10.52 9.11
C LYS A 262 2.55 -9.00 9.14
N ARG A 263 3.39 -8.44 8.26
CA ARG A 263 3.45 -7.00 8.00
C ARG A 263 2.52 -6.67 6.84
N ILE A 264 1.66 -5.68 7.04
CA ILE A 264 0.72 -5.20 6.03
C ILE A 264 1.01 -3.74 5.77
N SER A 265 1.04 -3.36 4.50
CA SER A 265 1.11 -1.95 4.09
C SER A 265 0.09 -1.61 3.03
N LEU A 266 -0.50 -0.42 3.14
CA LEU A 266 -1.40 0.13 2.13
C LEU A 266 -0.92 1.54 1.74
N ASP A 267 -0.76 1.73 0.44
CA ASP A 267 -0.33 3.00 -0.16
C ASP A 267 -1.53 3.82 -0.60
N LEU A 268 -1.39 5.14 -0.55
CA LEU A 268 -2.36 6.09 -1.08
C LEU A 268 -2.61 5.81 -2.58
N GLY A 269 -3.87 5.79 -2.98
CA GLY A 269 -4.32 5.54 -4.34
C GLY A 269 -4.31 4.07 -4.77
N SER A 270 -3.89 3.13 -3.92
CA SER A 270 -3.85 1.70 -4.24
C SER A 270 -5.16 0.99 -3.88
N HIS A 271 -5.65 0.10 -4.74
CA HIS A 271 -6.70 -0.87 -4.37
C HIS A 271 -6.15 -2.08 -3.59
N PHE A 272 -4.83 -2.24 -3.55
CA PHE A 272 -4.16 -3.43 -3.03
C PHE A 272 -3.32 -3.11 -1.81
N SER A 273 -3.54 -3.88 -0.75
CA SER A 273 -2.61 -3.98 0.37
C SER A 273 -1.52 -4.99 0.04
N LYS A 274 -0.29 -4.68 0.40
CA LYS A 274 0.83 -5.62 0.35
C LYS A 274 0.87 -6.39 1.67
N PHE A 275 0.88 -7.71 1.58
CA PHE A 275 1.01 -8.61 2.71
C PHE A 275 2.38 -9.28 2.65
N GLU A 276 3.13 -9.19 3.74
CA GLU A 276 4.45 -9.80 3.90
C GLU A 276 4.41 -10.67 5.16
N SER A 277 4.28 -11.98 4.97
CA SER A 277 4.20 -12.94 6.07
C SER A 277 5.54 -13.65 6.23
N GLN A 278 6.13 -13.54 7.41
CA GLN A 278 7.34 -14.23 7.82
C GLN A 278 6.95 -15.41 8.72
N PHE A 279 7.48 -16.59 8.43
CA PHE A 279 7.10 -17.82 9.11
C PHE A 279 8.26 -18.50 9.83
N GLU A 280 7.95 -19.09 10.98
CA GLU A 280 8.77 -20.07 11.68
C GLU A 280 7.92 -21.33 11.88
N ALA A 281 8.44 -22.50 11.51
CA ALA A 281 7.71 -23.76 11.62
C ALA A 281 8.51 -24.78 12.44
N GLN A 282 7.81 -25.59 13.25
CA GLN A 282 8.43 -26.67 14.01
C GLN A 282 8.71 -27.90 13.15
N LYS A 283 8.01 -28.04 12.03
CA LYS A 283 8.15 -29.14 11.07
C LYS A 283 8.19 -28.58 9.63
N PRO A 284 8.73 -29.32 8.66
CA PRO A 284 8.65 -28.94 7.25
C PRO A 284 7.20 -28.73 6.81
N VAL A 285 6.91 -27.56 6.26
CA VAL A 285 5.58 -27.18 5.77
C VAL A 285 5.50 -27.48 4.26
N PRO A 286 4.39 -28.05 3.75
CA PRO A 286 4.28 -28.39 2.33
C PRO A 286 4.02 -27.17 1.43
N ASN A 287 3.33 -26.15 1.93
CA ASN A 287 2.97 -24.94 1.19
C ASN A 287 2.55 -23.82 2.15
N TYR A 288 2.45 -22.61 1.63
CA TYR A 288 1.56 -21.59 2.17
C TYR A 288 0.51 -21.29 1.12
N THR A 289 -0.75 -21.18 1.53
CA THR A 289 -1.88 -20.97 0.64
C THR A 289 -2.57 -19.67 0.99
N VAL A 290 -2.79 -18.81 -0.01
CA VAL A 290 -3.57 -17.57 0.14
C VAL A 290 -4.92 -17.78 -0.52
N GLY A 291 -5.99 -17.17 0.00
CA GLY A 291 -7.30 -17.35 -0.62
C GLY A 291 -8.22 -16.13 -0.68
N ILE A 292 -9.21 -16.24 -1.57
CA ILE A 292 -10.37 -15.37 -1.71
C ILE A 292 -11.62 -16.17 -1.32
N SER A 293 -12.53 -15.60 -0.53
CA SER A 293 -13.83 -16.23 -0.26
C SER A 293 -14.59 -16.46 -1.57
N LEU A 294 -15.28 -17.59 -1.72
CA LEU A 294 -16.26 -17.78 -2.80
C LEU A 294 -17.70 -17.58 -2.32
N HIS A 295 -17.89 -17.20 -1.04
CA HIS A 295 -19.17 -17.12 -0.35
C HIS A 295 -20.08 -18.32 -0.66
N LYS A 296 -21.21 -18.07 -1.34
CA LYS A 296 -22.22 -19.06 -1.74
C LYS A 296 -21.90 -19.74 -3.07
N ASN A 297 -20.66 -19.64 -3.54
CA ASN A 297 -20.21 -20.09 -4.86
C ASN A 297 -20.95 -19.39 -6.01
N GLU A 298 -21.35 -18.14 -5.76
CA GLU A 298 -21.95 -17.25 -6.74
C GLU A 298 -20.86 -16.40 -7.39
N GLY A 299 -21.13 -15.85 -8.58
CA GLY A 299 -20.16 -15.04 -9.32
C GLY A 299 -19.19 -15.84 -10.19
N LEU A 300 -18.16 -15.14 -10.68
CA LEU A 300 -17.19 -15.63 -11.65
C LEU A 300 -15.79 -15.64 -11.03
N THR A 301 -15.06 -16.72 -11.26
CA THR A 301 -13.66 -16.84 -10.80
C THR A 301 -12.73 -16.99 -11.99
N LYS A 302 -11.57 -16.33 -11.94
CA LYS A 302 -10.48 -16.57 -12.89
C LYS A 302 -9.20 -16.91 -12.16
N LEU A 303 -8.58 -18.02 -12.57
CA LEU A 303 -7.30 -18.51 -12.08
C LEU A 303 -6.24 -18.29 -13.16
N ASN A 304 -5.19 -17.53 -12.87
CA ASN A 304 -4.14 -17.25 -13.84
C ASN A 304 -2.74 -17.46 -13.23
N ASP A 305 -2.40 -18.74 -12.99
CA ASP A 305 -1.12 -19.16 -12.42
C ASP A 305 0.07 -18.63 -13.23
N SER A 306 -0.04 -18.59 -14.56
CA SER A 306 1.06 -18.16 -15.45
C SER A 306 1.40 -16.69 -15.32
N ASN A 307 0.42 -15.84 -14.99
CA ASN A 307 0.63 -14.40 -14.79
C ASN A 307 0.53 -13.97 -13.32
N GLY A 308 0.25 -14.89 -12.41
CA GLY A 308 0.24 -14.65 -10.97
C GLY A 308 -0.89 -13.76 -10.47
N TYR A 309 -2.03 -13.70 -11.16
CA TYR A 309 -3.20 -12.95 -10.69
C TYR A 309 -4.48 -13.78 -10.70
N TYR A 310 -5.37 -13.47 -9.77
CA TYR A 310 -6.58 -14.24 -9.49
C TYR A 310 -7.71 -13.28 -9.15
N LEU A 311 -8.93 -13.61 -9.56
CA LEU A 311 -10.10 -12.81 -9.23
C LEU A 311 -11.31 -13.65 -8.88
N HIS A 312 -12.16 -13.06 -8.06
CA HIS A 312 -13.56 -13.44 -7.87
C HIS A 312 -14.41 -12.19 -8.08
N TRP A 313 -15.42 -12.30 -8.93
CA TRP A 313 -16.33 -11.22 -9.31
C TRP A 313 -17.75 -11.65 -9.02
N GLU A 314 -18.34 -11.05 -8.00
CA GLU A 314 -19.66 -11.44 -7.51
C GLU A 314 -20.54 -10.22 -7.24
N LYS A 315 -21.84 -10.47 -7.15
CA LYS A 315 -22.80 -9.44 -6.78
C LYS A 315 -23.05 -9.53 -5.28
N ILE A 316 -22.71 -8.46 -4.56
CA ILE A 316 -23.06 -8.29 -3.15
C ILE A 316 -24.20 -7.28 -3.09
N ASP A 317 -25.34 -7.73 -2.58
CA ASP A 317 -26.61 -6.99 -2.57
C ASP A 317 -27.00 -6.47 -3.96
N ASP A 318 -26.84 -5.17 -4.21
CA ASP A 318 -27.29 -4.50 -5.43
C ASP A 318 -26.19 -4.15 -6.43
N ALA A 319 -24.91 -4.43 -6.13
CA ALA A 319 -23.77 -4.06 -6.97
C ALA A 319 -22.67 -5.13 -6.96
N PHE A 320 -21.82 -5.10 -8.00
CA PHE A 320 -20.72 -6.06 -8.10
C PHE A 320 -19.48 -5.62 -7.30
N VAL A 321 -18.79 -6.62 -6.75
CA VAL A 321 -17.49 -6.50 -6.09
C VAL A 321 -16.51 -7.42 -6.81
N GLY A 322 -15.35 -6.87 -7.16
CA GLY A 322 -14.22 -7.61 -7.67
C GLY A 322 -13.16 -7.74 -6.62
N GLU A 323 -12.94 -8.95 -6.12
CA GLU A 323 -11.83 -9.29 -5.24
C GLU A 323 -10.66 -9.84 -6.07
N GLY A 324 -9.44 -9.67 -5.56
CA GLY A 324 -8.29 -10.18 -6.30
C GLY A 324 -7.01 -10.30 -5.51
N LEU A 325 -6.19 -11.23 -5.98
CA LEU A 325 -4.88 -11.54 -5.46
C LEU A 325 -3.85 -11.44 -6.58
N VAL A 326 -2.68 -10.90 -6.23
CA VAL A 326 -1.50 -10.90 -7.10
C VAL A 326 -0.30 -11.41 -6.33
N VAL A 327 0.39 -12.39 -6.90
CA VAL A 327 1.55 -13.08 -6.32
C VAL A 327 2.59 -13.30 -7.43
N ASP A 328 3.86 -13.48 -7.06
CA ASP A 328 4.88 -13.89 -8.02
C ASP A 328 4.51 -15.27 -8.64
N PRO A 329 4.29 -15.36 -9.96
CA PRO A 329 3.95 -16.64 -10.60
C PRO A 329 5.03 -17.71 -10.41
N GLY A 330 6.30 -17.33 -10.19
CA GLY A 330 7.41 -18.27 -10.00
C GLY A 330 7.32 -19.12 -8.72
N ILE A 331 6.55 -18.66 -7.73
CA ILE A 331 6.36 -19.37 -6.45
C ILE A 331 5.05 -20.16 -6.40
N VAL A 332 4.18 -20.04 -7.39
CA VAL A 332 2.89 -20.75 -7.44
C VAL A 332 3.13 -22.23 -7.81
N GLU A 333 2.53 -23.14 -7.05
CA GLU A 333 2.48 -24.57 -7.41
C GLU A 333 1.21 -24.92 -8.17
N LYS A 334 0.08 -24.40 -7.70
CA LYS A 334 -1.23 -24.54 -8.33
C LYS A 334 -2.23 -23.56 -7.71
N SER A 335 -3.32 -23.29 -8.42
CA SER A 335 -4.52 -22.72 -7.81
C SER A 335 -5.76 -23.59 -8.02
N VAL A 336 -6.77 -23.38 -7.17
CA VAL A 336 -8.04 -24.11 -7.23
C VAL A 336 -9.19 -23.23 -6.75
N ALA A 337 -10.32 -23.25 -7.45
CA ALA A 337 -11.59 -22.76 -6.94
C ALA A 337 -12.25 -23.89 -6.14
N PHE A 338 -11.90 -24.00 -4.87
CA PHE A 338 -12.34 -25.08 -3.99
C PHE A 338 -13.74 -24.79 -3.44
N LYS A 339 -14.67 -25.71 -3.67
CA LYS A 339 -16.04 -25.62 -3.15
C LYS A 339 -16.21 -26.61 -2.01
N SER A 340 -16.80 -26.15 -0.93
CA SER A 340 -17.10 -26.95 0.25
C SER A 340 -18.59 -26.91 0.55
N GLU A 341 -19.14 -28.04 1.00
CA GLU A 341 -20.47 -28.12 1.59
C GLU A 341 -20.51 -27.55 3.02
N THR A 342 -19.33 -27.35 3.63
CA THR A 342 -19.24 -26.68 4.93
C THR A 342 -19.38 -25.16 4.72
N PRO A 343 -20.29 -24.49 5.44
CA PRO A 343 -20.47 -23.04 5.34
C PRO A 343 -19.14 -22.28 5.42
N ASP A 344 -19.01 -21.25 4.59
CA ASP A 344 -17.86 -20.33 4.51
C ASP A 344 -16.51 -20.97 4.14
N GLN A 345 -16.44 -22.28 3.85
CA GLN A 345 -15.19 -22.95 3.50
C GLN A 345 -14.94 -23.09 1.99
N SER A 346 -15.79 -22.47 1.16
CA SER A 346 -15.54 -22.35 -0.28
C SER A 346 -14.57 -21.18 -0.55
N ASN A 347 -13.44 -21.47 -1.17
CA ASN A 347 -12.36 -20.50 -1.37
C ASN A 347 -11.69 -20.69 -2.74
N LEU A 348 -11.33 -19.58 -3.38
CA LEU A 348 -10.28 -19.56 -4.38
C LEU A 348 -8.96 -19.67 -3.63
N LEU A 349 -8.16 -20.69 -3.90
CA LEU A 349 -6.92 -20.99 -3.18
C LEU A 349 -5.73 -20.95 -4.14
N ILE A 350 -4.67 -20.24 -3.75
CA ILE A 350 -3.40 -20.17 -4.45
C ILE A 350 -2.36 -20.83 -3.57
N VAL A 351 -1.94 -22.04 -3.95
CA VAL A 351 -0.97 -22.85 -3.22
C VAL A 351 0.42 -22.48 -3.70
N THR A 352 1.27 -21.95 -2.82
CA THR A 352 2.66 -21.58 -3.14
C THR A 352 3.65 -22.59 -2.59
N LYS A 353 4.86 -22.58 -3.16
CA LYS A 353 6.02 -23.28 -2.61
C LYS A 353 6.27 -22.80 -1.17
N PRO A 354 6.79 -23.67 -0.28
CA PRO A 354 7.08 -23.30 1.09
C PRO A 354 8.32 -22.40 1.17
N HIS A 355 8.12 -21.12 1.47
CA HIS A 355 9.18 -20.14 1.68
C HIS A 355 9.13 -19.56 3.09
N LYS A 356 10.28 -19.17 3.65
CA LYS A 356 10.32 -18.49 4.96
C LYS A 356 9.54 -17.17 4.98
N LYS A 357 9.43 -16.53 3.82
CA LYS A 357 8.67 -15.29 3.60
C LYS A 357 7.75 -15.49 2.41
N LEU A 358 6.50 -15.09 2.57
CA LEU A 358 5.53 -14.99 1.49
C LEU A 358 5.10 -13.53 1.32
N THR A 359 5.23 -13.01 0.11
CA THR A 359 4.73 -11.69 -0.27
C THR A 359 3.65 -11.84 -1.33
N TYR A 360 2.50 -11.20 -1.11
CA TYR A 360 1.41 -11.11 -2.08
C TYR A 360 0.67 -9.80 -1.87
N TYR A 361 -0.23 -9.50 -2.79
CA TYR A 361 -1.05 -8.31 -2.80
C TYR A 361 -2.50 -8.74 -2.86
N ALA A 362 -3.32 -8.24 -1.95
CA ALA A 362 -4.76 -8.50 -1.92
C ALA A 362 -5.53 -7.19 -1.94
N GLY A 363 -6.62 -7.16 -2.69
CA GLY A 363 -7.38 -5.94 -2.90
C GLY A 363 -8.73 -6.22 -3.54
N PHE A 364 -9.52 -5.16 -3.64
CA PHE A 364 -10.84 -5.23 -4.24
C PHE A 364 -11.23 -3.91 -4.90
N ALA A 365 -12.27 -3.96 -5.73
CA ALA A 365 -12.97 -2.79 -6.24
C ALA A 365 -14.49 -3.01 -6.15
N TRP A 366 -15.22 -1.94 -5.84
CA TRP A 366 -16.66 -1.94 -5.77
C TRP A 366 -17.26 -1.15 -6.92
N GLN A 367 -18.26 -1.72 -7.61
CA GLN A 367 -18.88 -1.09 -8.77
C GLN A 367 -19.42 0.33 -8.48
N LYS A 368 -19.98 0.56 -7.28
CA LYS A 368 -20.49 1.89 -6.90
C LYS A 368 -19.41 2.93 -6.58
N ALA A 369 -18.14 2.53 -6.47
CA ALA A 369 -17.02 3.47 -6.37
C ALA A 369 -16.70 4.16 -7.71
N GLY A 370 -17.16 3.58 -8.83
CA GLY A 370 -17.09 4.20 -10.16
C GLY A 370 -15.90 3.75 -11.03
N GLU A 371 -14.76 3.41 -10.43
CA GLU A 371 -13.51 3.10 -11.18
C GLU A 371 -13.52 1.77 -11.95
N VAL A 372 -14.35 0.82 -11.52
CA VAL A 372 -14.47 -0.52 -12.12
C VAL A 372 -15.96 -0.79 -12.34
N GLN A 373 -16.38 -0.99 -13.59
CA GLN A 373 -17.80 -1.24 -13.91
C GLN A 373 -18.07 -2.70 -14.30
N THR A 374 -17.06 -3.40 -14.83
CA THR A 374 -17.17 -4.80 -15.27
C THR A 374 -16.05 -5.68 -14.72
N GLN A 375 -16.21 -6.98 -14.88
CA GLN A 375 -15.19 -7.98 -14.55
C GLN A 375 -13.90 -7.78 -15.36
N GLU A 376 -14.00 -7.32 -16.62
CA GLU A 376 -12.84 -7.02 -17.46
C GLU A 376 -12.08 -5.77 -16.98
N ASP A 377 -12.78 -4.76 -16.46
CA ASP A 377 -12.12 -3.59 -15.87
C ASP A 377 -11.29 -3.99 -14.64
N TRP A 378 -11.86 -4.85 -13.79
CA TRP A 378 -11.16 -5.40 -12.62
C TRP A 378 -9.96 -6.25 -13.03
N GLU A 379 -10.14 -7.12 -14.02
CA GLU A 379 -9.05 -7.97 -14.51
C GLU A 379 -7.90 -7.14 -15.07
N LYS A 380 -8.17 -6.07 -15.83
CA LYS A 380 -7.14 -5.14 -16.31
C LYS A 380 -6.38 -4.49 -15.16
N MET A 381 -7.07 -4.16 -14.06
CA MET A 381 -6.43 -3.59 -12.87
C MET A 381 -5.47 -4.60 -12.21
N LEU A 382 -5.87 -5.87 -12.10
CA LEU A 382 -5.01 -6.95 -11.61
C LEU A 382 -3.81 -7.22 -12.52
N GLN A 383 -4.01 -7.24 -13.84
CA GLN A 383 -2.93 -7.37 -14.82
C GLN A 383 -1.92 -6.23 -14.67
N LYS A 384 -2.41 -4.99 -14.54
CA LYS A 384 -1.58 -3.80 -14.31
C LYS A 384 -0.79 -3.93 -13.00
N GLN A 385 -1.43 -4.39 -11.93
CA GLN A 385 -0.79 -4.61 -10.64
C GLN A 385 0.33 -5.68 -10.73
N ALA A 386 0.08 -6.79 -11.42
CA ALA A 386 1.09 -7.83 -11.67
C ALA A 386 2.31 -7.27 -12.42
N GLN A 387 2.08 -6.44 -13.45
CA GLN A 387 3.16 -5.78 -14.20
C GLN A 387 3.92 -4.74 -13.34
N ILE A 388 3.24 -4.00 -12.47
CA ILE A 388 3.83 -3.06 -11.52
C ILE A 388 4.78 -3.77 -10.55
N ILE A 389 4.37 -4.94 -10.02
CA ILE A 389 5.17 -5.76 -9.11
C ILE A 389 6.40 -6.34 -9.83
N ALA A 390 6.21 -6.87 -11.04
CA ALA A 390 7.29 -7.45 -11.84
C ALA A 390 8.28 -6.40 -12.38
N SER A 391 7.86 -5.14 -12.51
CA SER A 391 8.72 -4.03 -12.96
C SER A 391 8.53 -2.79 -12.08
N PRO A 392 9.09 -2.77 -10.85
CA PRO A 392 9.02 -1.61 -9.96
C PRO A 392 9.61 -0.34 -10.59
N LEU A 393 9.18 0.85 -10.13
CA LEU A 393 9.83 2.09 -10.53
C LEU A 393 11.32 2.06 -10.14
N SER A 394 12.18 2.48 -11.05
CA SER A 394 13.61 2.61 -10.76
C SER A 394 13.89 4.00 -10.21
N VAL A 395 14.42 4.05 -8.99
CA VAL A 395 14.73 5.28 -8.24
C VAL A 395 16.23 5.47 -8.18
N LYS A 396 16.72 6.66 -8.58
CA LYS A 396 18.14 6.98 -8.56
C LYS A 396 18.39 8.38 -8.00
N ILE A 397 19.20 8.46 -6.95
CA ILE A 397 19.70 9.72 -6.41
C ILE A 397 20.88 10.22 -7.27
N LYS A 398 20.89 11.51 -7.56
CA LYS A 398 21.85 12.20 -8.42
C LYS A 398 22.52 13.35 -7.70
#